data_AF-A0A1G5F285-F1
#
_entry.id   AF-A0A1G5F285-F1
#
_cell.length_a   1.000
_cell.length_b   1.000
_cell.length_c   1.000
_cell.angle_alpha   90.00
_cell.angle_beta   90.00
_cell.angle_gamma   90.00
#
_symmetry.space_group_name_H-M   'P 1'
#
loop_
_entity.id
_entity.type
_entity.pdbx_description
1 polymer ?
#
loop_
_entity_poly.entity_id
_entity_poly.type
_entity_poly.pdbx_seq_one_letter_code
_entity_poly.pdbx_strand_id
1 'polypeptide(L)'
;MKTRLIYFIASVALLGTEILIGLYAHGWIRNYLGDVLVVVLLYTLFRTVSVQKPKGWYVLPTAILVFSFGVEFLQLWGFCDRFGITNRLLRVIIGTGFSIVDLICYSIGILPCYAAEYFRILKNREG
;
A
#
# COMPACT_ATOMS: atom_id res chain seq x y z
N MET A 1 15.59 -11.44 14.14
CA MET A 1 15.80 -9.97 14.18
C MET A 1 16.30 -9.40 12.84
N LYS A 2 17.31 -9.99 12.18
CA LYS A 2 17.85 -9.52 10.89
C LYS A 2 16.80 -9.27 9.80
N THR A 3 15.85 -10.18 9.59
CA THR A 3 14.81 -10.04 8.56
C THR A 3 13.83 -8.89 8.83
N ARG A 4 13.57 -8.55 10.11
CA ARG A 4 12.69 -7.42 10.46
C ARG A 4 13.36 -6.09 10.16
N LEU A 5 14.66 -5.99 10.42
CA LEU A 5 15.44 -4.81 10.09
C LEU A 5 15.47 -4.55 8.57
N ILE A 6 15.55 -5.62 7.76
CA ILE A 6 15.47 -5.51 6.30
C ILE A 6 14.10 -4.95 5.87
N TYR A 7 12.99 -5.49 6.41
CA TYR A 7 11.67 -4.94 6.10
C TYR A 7 11.50 -3.51 6.58
N PHE A 8 12.02 -3.17 7.76
CA PHE A 8 11.97 -1.80 8.27
C PHE A 8 12.73 -0.82 7.37
N ILE A 9 13.96 -1.16 6.98
CA ILE A 9 14.77 -0.35 6.06
C ILE A 9 14.05 -0.23 4.72
N ALA A 10 13.47 -1.33 4.21
CA ALA A 10 12.69 -1.30 2.97
C ALA A 10 11.46 -0.40 3.09
N SER A 11 10.71 -0.45 4.19
CA SER A 11 9.56 0.43 4.43
C SER A 11 9.97 1.90 4.50
N VAL A 12 11.08 2.21 5.18
CA VAL A 12 11.59 3.59 5.26
C VAL A 12 12.06 4.08 3.90
N ALA A 13 12.77 3.24 3.13
CA ALA A 13 13.19 3.57 1.78
C ALA A 13 11.99 3.79 0.84
N LEU A 14 10.99 2.90 0.90
CA LEU A 14 9.74 3.05 0.14
C LEU A 14 9.00 4.32 0.53
N LEU A 15 8.92 4.63 1.83
CA LEU A 15 8.27 5.84 2.32
C LEU A 15 8.99 7.10 1.82
N GLY A 16 10.33 7.08 1.84
CA GLY A 16 11.14 8.15 1.26
C GLY A 16 10.86 8.32 -0.23
N THR A 17 10.81 7.22 -0.98
CA THR A 17 10.47 7.22 -2.41
C THR A 17 9.07 7.78 -2.66
N GLU A 18 8.06 7.37 -1.89
CA GLU A 18 6.70 7.90 -1.96
C GLU A 18 6.64 9.42 -1.73
N ILE A 19 7.34 9.89 -0.70
CA ILE A 19 7.43 11.33 -0.40
C ILE A 19 8.11 12.06 -1.56
N LEU A 20 9.21 11.52 -2.11
CA LEU A 20 9.90 12.10 -3.26
C LEU A 20 9.02 12.13 -4.51
N ILE A 21 8.27 11.06 -4.78
CA ILE A 21 7.30 11.01 -5.88
C ILE A 21 6.20 12.06 -5.66
N GLY A 22 5.65 12.17 -4.45
CA GLY A 22 4.63 13.17 -4.13
C GLY A 22 5.12 14.62 -4.28
N LEU A 23 6.39 14.88 -3.96
CA LEU A 23 7.00 16.21 -4.01
C LEU A 23 7.49 16.61 -5.41
N TYR A 24 8.12 15.67 -6.13
CA TYR A 24 8.86 15.97 -7.36
C TYR A 24 8.25 15.36 -8.63
N ALA A 25 7.45 14.29 -8.51
CA ALA A 25 6.81 13.71 -9.69
C ALA A 25 5.53 14.47 -10.04
N HIS A 26 5.25 14.56 -11.35
CA HIS A 26 4.05 15.18 -11.87
C HIS A 26 3.30 14.22 -12.79
N GLY A 27 1.97 14.33 -12.81
CA GLY A 27 1.10 13.58 -13.70
C GLY A 27 1.01 12.09 -13.35
N TRP A 28 1.04 11.25 -14.40
CA TRP A 28 0.79 9.80 -14.33
C TRP A 28 1.72 9.06 -13.37
N ILE A 29 3.00 9.44 -13.34
CA ILE A 29 3.99 8.80 -12.47
C ILE A 29 3.66 9.02 -10.99
N ARG A 30 3.15 10.20 -10.63
CA ARG A 30 2.78 10.47 -9.24
C ARG A 30 1.59 9.63 -8.79
N ASN A 31 0.58 9.52 -9.64
CA ASN A 31 -0.66 8.86 -9.26
C ASN A 31 -0.49 7.33 -9.30
N TYR A 32 -0.08 6.75 -10.45
CA TYR A 32 -0.09 5.29 -10.61
C TYR A 32 1.08 4.57 -9.95
N LEU A 33 2.27 5.17 -10.00
CA LEU A 33 3.47 4.55 -9.45
C LEU A 33 3.46 4.63 -7.93
N GLY A 34 2.92 5.71 -7.37
CA GLY A 34 2.65 5.85 -5.94
C GLY A 34 1.69 4.78 -5.42
N ASP A 35 0.56 4.56 -6.11
CA ASP A 35 -0.46 3.57 -5.70
C ASP A 35 0.09 2.14 -5.63
N VAL A 36 0.91 1.75 -6.61
CA VAL A 36 1.58 0.44 -6.62
C VAL A 36 2.53 0.31 -5.42
N LEU A 37 3.30 1.36 -5.13
CA LEU A 37 4.30 1.38 -4.07
C LEU A 37 3.67 1.44 -2.67
N VAL A 38 2.55 2.15 -2.50
CA VAL A 38 1.79 2.23 -1.23
C VAL A 38 1.41 0.83 -0.73
N VAL A 39 0.93 -0.05 -1.61
CA VAL A 39 0.52 -1.41 -1.22
C VAL A 39 1.72 -2.23 -0.73
N VAL A 40 2.87 -2.10 -1.40
CA VAL A 40 4.13 -2.75 -1.00
C VAL A 40 4.68 -2.16 0.30
N LEU A 41 4.55 -0.84 0.48
CA LEU A 41 4.91 -0.14 1.71
C LEU A 41 4.07 -0.63 2.88
N LEU A 42 2.74 -0.69 2.73
CA LEU A 42 1.83 -1.21 3.75
C LEU A 42 2.19 -2.65 4.11
N TYR A 43 2.49 -3.49 3.13
CA TYR A 43 2.94 -4.86 3.36
C TYR A 43 4.22 -4.93 4.19
N THR A 44 5.27 -4.19 3.79
CA THR A 44 6.55 -4.20 4.50
C THR A 44 6.45 -3.60 5.90
N LEU A 45 5.63 -2.56 6.08
CA LEU A 45 5.41 -1.87 7.35
C LEU A 45 4.66 -2.78 8.33
N PHE A 46 3.58 -3.40 7.86
CA PHE A 46 2.80 -4.33 8.67
C PHE A 46 3.65 -5.54 9.11
N ARG A 47 4.56 -6.01 8.25
CA ARG A 47 5.53 -7.08 8.59
C ARG A 47 6.62 -6.67 9.55
N THR A 48 6.94 -5.38 9.61
CA THR A 48 7.86 -4.85 10.60
C THR A 48 7.23 -4.87 12.01
N VAL A 49 5.97 -4.44 12.10
CA VAL A 49 5.23 -4.34 13.38
C VAL A 49 4.67 -5.69 13.83
N SER A 50 4.08 -6.48 12.92
CA SER A 50 3.47 -7.76 13.25
C SER A 50 4.52 -8.82 13.59
N VAL A 51 4.52 -9.24 14.86
CA VAL A 51 5.39 -10.32 15.36
C VAL A 51 4.81 -11.70 15.04
N GLN A 52 3.49 -11.81 14.87
CA GLN A 52 2.81 -13.09 14.68
C GLN A 52 2.75 -13.47 13.20
N LYS A 53 3.04 -14.75 12.91
CA LYS A 53 2.90 -15.32 11.55
C LYS A 53 1.40 -15.37 11.22
N PRO A 54 0.92 -14.67 10.18
CA PRO A 54 -0.47 -14.84 9.74
C PRO A 54 -0.73 -16.30 9.38
N LYS A 55 -1.93 -16.80 9.71
CA LYS A 55 -2.30 -18.21 9.55
C LYS A 55 -2.40 -18.68 8.08
N GLY A 56 -2.29 -17.78 7.11
CA GLY A 56 -2.28 -18.09 5.68
C GLY A 56 -1.54 -17.04 4.85
N TRP A 57 -0.91 -17.48 3.77
CA TRP A 57 -0.10 -16.64 2.86
C TRP A 57 -0.90 -15.50 2.19
N TYR A 58 -2.20 -15.68 2.07
CA TYR A 58 -3.10 -14.73 1.41
C TYR A 58 -3.67 -13.68 2.37
N VAL A 59 -3.70 -13.94 3.68
CA VAL A 59 -4.46 -13.12 4.63
C VAL A 59 -3.97 -11.66 4.67
N LEU A 60 -2.66 -11.47 4.79
CA LEU A 60 -2.09 -10.13 4.88
C LEU A 60 -2.22 -9.36 3.55
N PRO A 61 -1.83 -9.93 2.39
CA PRO A 61 -2.00 -9.23 1.13
C PRO A 61 -3.46 -8.91 0.79
N THR A 62 -4.40 -9.84 1.06
CA THR A 62 -5.84 -9.57 0.86
C THR A 62 -6.34 -8.45 1.75
N ALA A 63 -5.94 -8.41 3.03
CA ALA A 63 -6.34 -7.35 3.96
C ALA A 63 -5.88 -5.96 3.48
N ILE A 64 -4.65 -5.86 2.98
CA ILE A 64 -4.12 -4.61 2.43
C ILE A 64 -4.89 -4.20 1.18
N LEU A 65 -5.15 -5.13 0.26
CA LEU A 65 -5.90 -4.84 -0.96
C LEU A 65 -7.33 -4.35 -0.65
N VAL A 66 -8.03 -5.03 0.26
CA VAL A 66 -9.37 -4.64 0.70
C VAL A 66 -9.35 -3.28 1.39
N PHE A 67 -8.32 -3.00 2.19
CA PHE A 67 -8.14 -1.69 2.81
C PHE A 67 -7.94 -0.59 1.77
N SER A 68 -7.04 -0.78 0.79
CA SER A 68 -6.81 0.17 -0.30
C SER A 68 -8.07 0.42 -1.12
N PHE A 69 -8.83 -0.63 -1.47
CA PHE A 69 -10.12 -0.47 -2.15
C PHE A 69 -11.12 0.29 -1.29
N GLY A 70 -11.16 0.01 0.02
CA GLY A 70 -12.01 0.73 0.96
C GLY A 70 -11.73 2.23 0.97
N VAL A 71 -10.46 2.64 0.99
CA VAL A 71 -10.06 4.05 0.92
C VAL A 71 -10.56 4.70 -0.38
N GLU A 72 -10.44 3.99 -1.51
CA GLU A 72 -10.92 4.46 -2.82
C GLU A 72 -12.45 4.61 -2.86
N PHE A 73 -13.19 3.65 -2.28
CA PHE A 73 -14.65 3.74 -2.16
C PHE A 73 -15.09 4.86 -1.20
N LEU A 74 -14.29 5.18 -0.17
CA LEU A 74 -14.55 6.34 0.68
C LEU A 74 -14.45 7.65 -0.11
N GLN A 75 -13.49 7.75 -1.03
CA GLN A 75 -13.38 8.90 -1.94
C GLN A 75 -14.55 8.95 -2.93
N LEU A 76 -15.05 7.80 -3.42
CA LEU A 76 -16.26 7.73 -4.25
C LEU A 76 -17.47 8.36 -3.57
N TRP A 77 -17.59 8.20 -2.25
CA TRP A 77 -18.67 8.82 -1.47
C TRP A 77 -18.47 10.33 -1.25
N GLY A 78 -17.43 10.93 -1.84
CA GLY A 78 -17.14 12.34 -1.65
C GLY A 78 -16.82 12.67 -0.19
N PHE A 79 -16.05 11.82 0.50
CA PHE A 79 -15.65 12.04 1.89
C PHE A 79 -15.12 13.47 2.13
N CYS A 80 -14.24 13.94 1.24
CA CYS A 80 -13.71 15.31 1.30
C CYS A 80 -14.79 16.40 1.19
N ASP A 81 -15.81 16.19 0.37
CA ASP A 81 -16.89 17.16 0.16
C ASP A 81 -17.91 17.12 1.30
N ARG A 82 -18.24 15.93 1.80
CA ARG A 82 -19.20 15.76 2.90
C ARG A 82 -18.65 16.24 4.24
N PHE A 83 -17.34 16.13 4.46
CA PHE A 83 -16.66 16.69 5.64
C PHE A 83 -16.25 18.17 5.48
N GLY A 84 -16.63 18.81 4.38
CA GLY A 84 -16.37 20.24 4.16
C GLY A 84 -14.88 20.60 4.06
N ILE A 85 -14.02 19.64 3.71
CA ILE A 85 -12.57 19.84 3.62
C ILE A 85 -12.30 20.73 2.41
N THR A 86 -12.16 22.03 2.63
CA THR A 86 -11.87 23.03 1.59
C THR A 86 -10.38 23.19 1.32
N ASN A 87 -9.54 22.70 2.24
CA ASN A 87 -8.08 22.82 2.10
C ASN A 87 -7.59 21.96 0.92
N ARG A 88 -7.03 22.62 -0.09
CA ARG A 88 -6.52 22.00 -1.31
C ARG A 88 -5.42 20.97 -1.03
N LEU A 89 -4.59 21.20 -0.01
CA LEU A 89 -3.56 20.27 0.40
C LEU A 89 -4.16 18.97 0.95
N LEU A 90 -5.18 19.07 1.82
CA LEU A 90 -5.85 17.89 2.37
C LEU A 90 -6.58 17.09 1.27
N ARG A 91 -7.22 17.76 0.30
CA ARG A 91 -7.83 17.08 -0.85
C ARG A 91 -6.82 16.35 -1.74
N VAL A 92 -5.62 16.88 -1.89
CA VAL A 92 -4.55 16.22 -2.66
C VAL A 92 -3.99 15.02 -1.90
N ILE A 93 -3.82 15.13 -0.58
CA ILE A 93 -3.30 14.04 0.26
C ILE A 93 -4.34 12.91 0.39
N ILE A 94 -5.61 13.24 0.58
CA ILE A 94 -6.69 12.25 0.73
C ILE A 94 -7.08 11.65 -0.63
N GLY A 95 -6.87 12.37 -1.72
CA GLY A 95 -7.39 12.03 -3.04
C GLY A 95 -8.70 12.76 -3.33
N THR A 96 -8.88 13.15 -4.59
CA THR A 96 -10.01 13.99 -5.02
C THR A 96 -11.20 13.19 -5.53
N GLY A 97 -11.04 11.89 -5.76
CA GLY A 97 -12.12 11.03 -6.23
C GLY A 97 -11.64 9.65 -6.64
N PHE A 98 -12.61 8.75 -6.78
CA PHE A 98 -12.42 7.37 -7.16
C PHE A 98 -11.88 7.20 -8.59
N SER A 99 -10.85 6.37 -8.73
CA SER A 99 -10.22 5.99 -9.98
C SER A 99 -10.16 4.46 -10.11
N ILE A 100 -10.76 3.94 -11.19
CA ILE A 100 -10.68 2.50 -11.52
C ILE A 100 -9.23 2.08 -11.77
N VAL A 101 -8.41 2.99 -12.28
CA VAL A 101 -7.01 2.70 -12.57
C VAL A 101 -6.24 2.44 -11.27
N ASP A 102 -6.60 3.11 -10.18
CA ASP A 102 -5.95 2.97 -8.87
C ASP A 102 -6.27 1.57 -8.31
N LEU A 103 -7.49 1.06 -8.52
CA LEU A 103 -7.84 -0.35 -8.21
C LEU A 103 -6.97 -1.35 -8.98
N ILE A 104 -6.70 -1.09 -10.27
CA ILE A 104 -5.84 -1.94 -11.09
C ILE A 104 -4.40 -1.87 -10.58
N CYS A 105 -3.90 -0.67 -10.27
CA CYS A 105 -2.57 -0.44 -9.69
C CYS A 105 -2.40 -1.18 -8.36
N TYR A 106 -3.37 -1.08 -7.44
CA TYR A 106 -3.35 -1.83 -6.18
C TYR A 106 -3.36 -3.35 -6.41
N SER A 107 -4.15 -3.82 -7.39
CA SER A 107 -4.21 -5.24 -7.75
C SER A 107 -2.89 -5.75 -8.33
N ILE A 108 -2.17 -4.93 -9.10
CA ILE A 108 -0.86 -5.28 -9.64
C ILE A 108 0.21 -5.23 -8.54
N GLY A 109 0.20 -4.17 -7.71
CA GLY A 109 1.16 -3.97 -6.62
C GLY A 109 1.10 -5.03 -5.53
N ILE A 110 -0.06 -5.66 -5.33
CA ILE A 110 -0.21 -6.73 -4.34
C ILE A 110 0.31 -8.09 -4.81
N LEU A 111 0.40 -8.35 -6.12
CA LEU A 111 0.90 -9.63 -6.68
C LEU A 111 2.27 -10.05 -6.14
N PRO A 112 3.31 -9.19 -6.12
CA PRO A 112 4.60 -9.56 -5.54
C PRO A 112 4.50 -9.85 -4.03
N CYS A 113 3.56 -9.23 -3.31
CA CYS A 113 3.34 -9.50 -1.89
C CYS A 113 2.76 -10.91 -1.66
N TYR A 114 1.82 -11.34 -2.51
CA TYR A 114 1.30 -12.71 -2.50
C TYR A 114 2.39 -13.73 -2.81
N ALA A 115 3.20 -13.48 -3.84
CA ALA A 115 4.33 -14.36 -4.18
C ALA A 115 5.34 -14.46 -3.03
N ALA A 116 5.70 -13.32 -2.41
CA ALA A 116 6.64 -13.28 -1.29
C ALA A 116 6.14 -14.07 -0.07
N GLU A 117 4.86 -13.98 0.29
CA GLU A 117 4.27 -14.79 1.36
C GLU A 117 4.21 -16.27 0.98
N TYR A 118 3.86 -16.60 -0.27
CA TYR A 118 3.77 -17.97 -0.76
C TYR A 118 5.13 -18.68 -0.71
N PHE A 119 6.18 -18.09 -1.28
CA PHE A 119 7.55 -18.63 -1.22
C PHE A 119 8.05 -18.79 0.21
N ARG A 120 7.68 -17.86 1.10
CA ARG A 120 8.09 -17.91 2.50
C ARG A 120 7.42 -19.05 3.26
N ILE A 121 6.15 -19.33 2.99
CA ILE A 121 5.44 -20.45 3.61
C ILE A 121 5.95 -21.79 3.09
N LEU A 122 6.24 -21.91 1.78
CA LEU A 122 6.88 -23.10 1.23
C LEU A 122 8.21 -23.40 1.91
N LYS A 123 9.11 -22.41 1.99
CA LYS A 123 10.40 -22.57 2.67
C LYS A 123 10.28 -22.95 4.16
N ASN A 124 9.19 -22.56 4.81
CA ASN A 124 8.94 -22.85 6.22
C ASN A 124 8.15 -24.17 6.42
N ARG A 125 7.75 -24.86 5.34
CA ARG A 125 7.19 -26.23 5.34
C ARG A 125 8.25 -27.31 5.06
N GLU A 126 9.33 -26.96 4.38
CA GLU A 126 10.42 -27.87 4.01
C GLU A 126 11.54 -27.97 5.07
N GLY A 127 11.45 -27.23 6.18
CA GLY A 127 12.48 -27.17 7.23
C GLY A 127 11.92 -27.39 8.62
#